data_AF-A0A2D8NKT5-F1
#
_entry.id   AF-A0A2D8NKT5-F1
#
_cell.length_a   1.000
_cell.length_b   1.000
_cell.length_c   1.000
_cell.angle_alpha   90.00
_cell.angle_beta   90.00
_cell.angle_gamma   90.00
#
_symmetry.space_group_name_H-M   'P 1'
#
loop_
_entity.id
_entity.type
_entity.pdbx_description
1 polymer ?
#
loop_
_entity_poly.entity_id
_entity_poly.type
_entity_poly.pdbx_seq_one_letter_code
_entity_poly.pdbx_strand_id
1 'polypeptide(L)'
;ARLSAENPGLARHYVYLLKDELDTAQLEAVAAAASDRGRMVVHGRAAHALLEPGYEDGVVDPLGAAKHLGVGTNRNATVIAKLAALWPA
;
A
#
# COMPACT_ATOMS: atom_id res chain seq x y z
N ALA A 1 -8.74 -1.34 7.48
CA ALA A 1 -9.41 -0.32 8.32
C ALA A 1 -8.46 0.26 9.37
N ARG A 2 -7.84 -0.59 10.22
CA ARG A 2 -6.92 -0.17 11.28
C ARG A 2 -5.79 0.76 10.83
N LEU A 3 -5.02 0.40 9.81
CA LEU A 3 -3.90 1.24 9.31
C LEU A 3 -4.34 2.65 8.89
N SER A 4 -5.52 2.82 8.28
CA SER A 4 -6.03 4.17 7.97
C SER A 4 -6.38 4.95 9.24
N ALA A 5 -6.96 4.29 10.24
CA ALA A 5 -7.35 4.93 11.49
C ALA A 5 -6.13 5.35 12.34
N GLU A 6 -5.06 4.56 12.30
CA GLU A 6 -3.79 4.85 12.98
C GLU A 6 -2.97 5.94 12.28
N ASN A 7 -3.32 6.31 11.04
CA ASN A 7 -2.63 7.32 10.25
C ASN A 7 -3.63 8.40 9.78
N PRO A 8 -4.19 9.20 10.71
CA PRO A 8 -5.05 10.31 10.34
C PRO A 8 -4.23 11.35 9.56
N GLY A 9 -4.76 11.82 8.42
CA GLY A 9 -4.11 12.85 7.60
C GLY A 9 -3.39 12.36 6.34
N LEU A 10 -3.39 11.04 6.08
CA LEU A 10 -2.92 10.52 4.79
C LEU A 10 -3.71 11.15 3.64
N ALA A 11 -3.00 11.60 2.62
CA ALA A 11 -3.63 12.07 1.39
C ALA A 11 -4.20 10.91 0.58
N ARG A 12 -3.52 9.75 0.61
CA ARG A 12 -4.00 8.56 -0.08
C ARG A 12 -3.55 7.27 0.62
N HIS A 13 -4.40 6.25 0.51
CA HIS A 13 -4.08 4.90 0.95
C HIS A 13 -4.48 3.90 -0.13
N TYR A 14 -3.47 3.24 -0.69
CA TYR A 14 -3.62 2.16 -1.65
C TYR A 14 -3.24 0.81 -1.05
N VAL A 15 -3.87 -0.25 -1.53
CA VAL A 15 -3.58 -1.63 -1.15
C VAL A 15 -3.25 -2.41 -2.41
N TYR A 16 -2.05 -2.95 -2.45
CA TYR A 16 -1.61 -3.91 -3.45
C TYR A 16 -1.90 -5.31 -2.89
N LEU A 17 -2.80 -6.02 -3.56
CA LEU A 17 -3.09 -7.43 -3.30
C LEU A 17 -2.15 -8.27 -4.16
N LEU A 18 -1.16 -8.87 -3.51
CA LEU A 18 -0.08 -9.59 -4.16
C LEU A 18 -0.50 -11.04 -4.45
N LYS A 19 0.02 -11.58 -5.54
CA LYS A 19 -0.16 -13.00 -5.86
C LYS A 19 0.54 -13.89 -4.83
N ASP A 20 1.81 -13.55 -4.56
CA ASP A 20 2.74 -14.27 -3.71
C ASP A 20 3.22 -13.36 -2.56
N GLU A 21 3.73 -13.94 -1.48
CA GLU A 21 4.38 -13.17 -0.40
C GLU A 21 5.74 -12.66 -0.86
N LEU A 22 6.18 -11.54 -0.27
CA LEU A 22 7.50 -10.98 -0.54
C LEU A 22 8.56 -11.75 0.25
N ASP A 23 9.71 -11.99 -0.39
CA ASP A 23 10.89 -12.46 0.31
C ASP A 23 11.56 -11.34 1.14
N THR A 24 12.57 -11.70 1.93
CA THR A 24 13.30 -10.76 2.80
C THR A 24 13.93 -9.61 2.02
N ALA A 25 14.53 -9.87 0.86
CA ALA A 25 15.20 -8.84 0.07
C ALA A 25 14.19 -7.84 -0.52
N GLN A 26 13.03 -8.33 -0.95
CA GLN A 26 11.93 -7.49 -1.42
C GLN A 26 11.36 -6.64 -0.28
N LEU A 27 11.18 -7.20 0.92
CA LEU A 27 10.71 -6.45 2.09
C LEU A 27 11.67 -5.31 2.46
N GLU A 28 12.98 -5.59 2.46
CA GLU A 28 14.02 -4.57 2.71
C GLU A 28 13.99 -3.48 1.64
N ALA A 29 13.88 -3.83 0.36
CA ALA A 29 13.81 -2.86 -0.72
C ALA A 29 12.55 -1.98 -0.64
N VAL A 30 11.40 -2.55 -0.28
CA VAL A 30 10.16 -1.81 -0.06
C VAL A 30 10.27 -0.87 1.14
N ALA A 31 10.87 -1.31 2.25
CA ALA A 31 11.10 -0.48 3.42
C ALA A 31 12.07 0.69 3.13
N ALA A 32 13.13 0.43 2.36
CA ALA A 32 14.12 1.43 1.95
C ALA A 32 13.55 2.53 1.03
N ALA A 33 12.40 2.28 0.38
CA ALA A 33 11.73 3.27 -0.46
C ALA A 33 10.87 4.28 0.33
N ALA A 34 10.80 4.17 1.66
CA ALA A 34 10.14 5.15 2.50
C ALA A 34 10.78 6.54 2.35
N SER A 35 9.94 7.57 2.27
CA SER A 35 10.36 8.97 2.11
C SER A 35 9.37 9.91 2.78
N ASP A 36 9.61 11.21 2.65
CA ASP A 36 8.68 12.29 3.04
C ASP A 36 7.32 12.20 2.32
N ARG A 37 7.28 11.59 1.13
CA ARG A 37 6.05 11.34 0.37
C ARG A 37 5.21 10.18 0.93
N GLY A 38 5.79 9.36 1.82
CA GLY A 38 5.10 8.26 2.47
C GLY A 38 5.89 6.96 2.51
N ARG A 39 5.20 5.86 2.80
CA ARG A 39 5.82 4.54 3.01
C ARG A 39 4.89 3.39 2.64
N MET A 40 5.47 2.20 2.52
CA MET A 40 4.71 0.95 2.38
C MET A 40 4.76 0.12 3.67
N VAL A 41 3.63 -0.48 4.04
CA VAL A 41 3.52 -1.46 5.13
C VAL A 41 3.04 -2.79 4.56
N VAL A 42 3.80 -3.87 4.78
CA VAL A 42 3.49 -5.19 4.21
C VAL A 42 3.04 -6.16 5.29
N HIS A 43 1.92 -6.84 5.04
CA HIS A 43 1.38 -7.90 5.89
C HIS A 43 0.95 -9.09 5.01
N GLY A 44 1.73 -10.18 5.04
CA GLY A 44 1.54 -11.32 4.14
C GLY A 44 1.51 -10.87 2.69
N ARG A 45 0.39 -11.10 2.00
CA ARG A 45 0.17 -10.71 0.60
C ARG A 45 -0.49 -9.35 0.39
N ALA A 46 -0.55 -8.51 1.42
CA ALA A 46 -1.09 -7.16 1.32
C ALA A 46 0.02 -6.13 1.56
N ALA A 47 0.30 -5.30 0.55
CA ALA A 47 1.19 -4.15 0.69
C ALA A 47 0.38 -2.85 0.66
N HIS A 48 0.45 -2.09 1.74
CA HIS A 48 -0.28 -0.85 1.96
C HIS A 48 0.62 0.34 1.66
N ALA A 49 0.34 1.08 0.58
CA ALA A 49 1.00 2.35 0.32
C ALA A 49 0.24 3.48 1.03
N LEU A 50 0.90 4.08 2.02
CA LEU A 50 0.41 5.19 2.82
C LEU A 50 1.10 6.46 2.32
N LEU A 51 0.36 7.32 1.62
CA LEU A 51 0.89 8.53 0.99
C LEU A 51 0.54 9.77 1.81
N GLU A 52 1.55 10.61 2.03
CA GLU A 52 1.45 11.87 2.77
C GLU A 52 0.98 13.01 1.85
N PRO A 53 0.51 14.15 2.40
CA PRO A 53 0.03 15.30 1.62
C PRO A 53 1.00 15.89 0.58
N GLY A 54 2.30 15.59 0.66
CA GLY A 54 3.31 16.01 -0.31
C GLY A 54 3.44 15.13 -1.56
N TYR A 55 2.59 14.11 -1.75
CA TYR A 55 2.66 13.26 -2.94
C TYR A 55 2.10 13.96 -4.19
N GLU A 56 2.72 13.74 -5.35
CA GLU A 56 2.25 14.28 -6.64
C GLU A 56 1.12 13.42 -7.21
N ASP A 57 -0.04 14.03 -7.45
CA ASP A 57 -1.19 13.33 -8.02
C ASP A 57 -0.97 13.00 -9.51
N GLY A 58 -1.43 11.82 -9.93
CA GLY A 58 -1.24 11.30 -11.29
C GLY A 58 0.08 10.55 -11.54
N VAL A 59 1.02 10.52 -10.59
CA VAL A 59 2.23 9.69 -10.70
C VAL A 59 1.89 8.22 -10.38
N VAL A 60 2.21 7.33 -11.31
CA VAL A 60 2.12 5.88 -11.09
C VAL A 60 3.26 5.48 -10.14
N ASP A 61 2.91 4.89 -9.00
CA ASP A 61 3.83 4.50 -7.93
C ASP A 61 4.67 5.67 -7.35
N PRO A 62 4.05 6.59 -6.59
CA PRO A 62 4.74 7.76 -6.04
C PRO A 62 5.95 7.44 -5.15
N LEU A 63 5.99 6.24 -4.58
CA LEU A 63 7.09 5.76 -3.73
C LEU A 63 8.19 5.06 -4.52
N GLY A 64 7.95 4.73 -5.80
CA GLY A 64 8.88 3.93 -6.61
C GLY A 64 9.09 2.50 -6.09
N ALA A 65 8.20 2.03 -5.21
CA ALA A 65 8.33 0.78 -4.47
C ALA A 65 7.55 -0.38 -5.12
N ALA A 66 6.58 -0.09 -5.98
CA ALA A 66 5.72 -1.10 -6.60
C ALA A 66 6.51 -2.10 -7.46
N LYS A 67 7.64 -1.68 -8.03
CA LYS A 67 8.56 -2.56 -8.79
C LYS A 67 9.12 -3.73 -7.97
N HIS A 68 9.15 -3.62 -6.63
CA HIS A 68 9.64 -4.66 -5.74
C HIS A 68 8.55 -5.67 -5.33
N LEU A 69 7.28 -5.36 -5.62
CA LEU A 69 6.12 -6.14 -5.13
C LEU A 69 5.78 -7.38 -5.98
N GLY A 70 6.38 -7.51 -7.17
CA GLY A 70 6.04 -8.58 -8.11
C GLY A 70 4.62 -8.42 -8.69
N VAL A 71 3.91 -9.54 -8.89
CA VAL A 71 2.57 -9.52 -9.49
C VAL A 71 1.52 -9.19 -8.42
N GLY A 72 0.75 -8.14 -8.64
CA GLY A 72 -0.34 -7.76 -7.76
C GLY A 72 -1.34 -6.82 -8.40
N THR A 73 -2.45 -6.62 -7.71
CA THR A 73 -3.52 -5.71 -8.12
C THR A 73 -3.65 -4.57 -7.12
N ASN A 74 -3.57 -3.32 -7.58
CA ASN A 74 -3.73 -2.13 -6.74
C ASN A 74 -5.20 -1.68 -6.67
N ARG A 75 -5.69 -1.40 -5.46
CA ARG A 75 -7.00 -0.78 -5.20
C ARG A 75 -6.89 0.28 -4.10
N ASN A 76 -7.76 1.28 -4.14
CA ASN A 76 -7.90 2.22 -3.02
C ASN A 76 -8.41 1.48 -1.77
N ALA A 77 -7.88 1.82 -0.58
CA ALA A 77 -8.25 1.16 0.66
C ALA A 77 -9.75 1.27 1.01
N THR A 78 -10.44 2.33 0.57
CA THR A 78 -11.89 2.49 0.74
C THR A 78 -12.67 1.46 -0.09
N VAL A 79 -12.20 1.12 -1.29
CA VAL A 79 -12.79 0.07 -2.13
C VAL A 79 -12.62 -1.29 -1.46
N ILE A 80 -11.42 -1.60 -0.97
CA ILE A 80 -11.17 -2.84 -0.23
C ILE A 80 -12.06 -2.93 1.01
N ALA A 81 -12.19 -1.85 1.77
CA ALA A 81 -13.06 -1.83 2.95
C ALA A 81 -14.53 -2.08 2.59
N LYS A 82 -15.03 -1.49 1.51
CA LYS A 82 -16.39 -1.73 1.02
C LYS A 82 -16.58 -3.19 0.58
N LEU A 83 -15.64 -3.74 -0.20
CA LEU A 83 -15.71 -5.14 -0.64
C LEU A 83 -15.71 -6.11 0.55
N ALA A 84 -14.87 -5.87 1.55
CA ALA A 84 -14.83 -6.68 2.76
C ALA A 84 -16.15 -6.62 3.55
N ALA A 85 -16.81 -5.44 3.61
CA ALA A 85 -18.11 -5.30 4.27
C ALA A 85 -19.26 -6.00 3.52
N LEU A 86 -19.12 -6.20 2.20
CA LEU A 86 -20.11 -6.88 1.38
C LEU A 86 -19.87 -8.40 1.30
N TRP A 87 -18.72 -8.88 1.75
CA TRP A 87 -18.39 -10.30 1.71
C TRP A 87 -19.01 -10.99 2.94
N PRO A 88 -19.85 -12.03 2.74
CA PRO A 88 -20.36 -12.81 3.85
C PRO A 88 -19.21 -13.56 4.55
N ALA A 89 -19.28 -13.64 5.88
CA ALA A 89 -18.29 -14.30 6.73
C ALA A 89 -18.15 -15.80 6.42
#